data_AF-A0A091GUI5-F1
#
_entry.id   AF-A0A091GUI5-F1
#
_cell.length_a   1.000
_cell.length_b   1.000
_cell.length_c   1.000
_cell.angle_alpha   90.00
_cell.angle_beta   90.00
_cell.angle_gamma   90.00
#
_symmetry.space_group_name_H-M   'P 1'
#
loop_
_entity.id
_entity.type
_entity.pdbx_description
1 polymer ?
#
loop_
_entity_poly.entity_id
_entity_poly.type
_entity_poly.pdbx_seq_one_letter_code
_entity_poly.pdbx_strand_id
1 'polypeptide(L)'
;TTLEYAKPEETSWDEDFADVYHDLIHSPASEMLLNLEHNYFVSISELISERDVELKKLRERQGAEMDKVMQELGKSLTDQDVNSLAAQHFESQQDLETKWANELKQSTAIQKQEYQEWVIKLHQDLKNPNNSSISDEIKIQPSQLRESVEGNGRIYEEQRLLEESFTIHLGAQLKTMHNLRLLRADMLDFCKHKRSHRSGVKLHRLQTAMSLYSTSLCGLVLLVDNRISSYSGIKRDFATVCQECTDFHFPGIQEQLEIVQKVVLKARAQRSSKSKRHHENKSSGNEDKLKNIERNQSNILPGEFYITRHSNLSEIHVAFHLCVDDNVRSGNVTARDPAIMGLRNILKVCCTHDITTISIPLLLVHDMSEEMTIPWCLKRAELVFKCIKGFMMEMASWDGGISRTVQFLVPQTISEEMFYQLSNMLPQIFRVSSTLTLTSKH
;
A
#
# COMPACT_ATOMS: atom_id res chain seq x y z
N THR A 1 16.49 -6.94 -28.87
CA THR A 1 17.65 -6.03 -28.74
C THR A 1 17.60 -5.14 -27.49
N THR A 2 16.87 -5.53 -26.43
CA THR A 2 16.83 -4.82 -25.13
C THR A 2 17.65 -5.50 -24.02
N LEU A 3 18.27 -6.66 -24.32
CA LEU A 3 19.12 -7.42 -23.39
C LEU A 3 20.56 -6.89 -23.28
N GLU A 4 21.01 -6.01 -24.17
CA GLU A 4 22.39 -5.50 -24.20
C GLU A 4 22.74 -4.50 -23.08
N TYR A 5 21.77 -4.12 -22.23
CA TYR A 5 22.00 -3.23 -21.08
C TYR A 5 21.57 -3.86 -19.74
N ALA A 6 21.19 -5.13 -19.72
CA ALA A 6 20.96 -5.83 -18.46
C ALA A 6 22.32 -6.06 -17.80
N LYS A 7 22.50 -5.54 -16.59
CA LYS A 7 23.65 -5.94 -15.76
C LYS A 7 23.57 -7.45 -15.53
N PRO A 8 24.70 -8.18 -15.52
CA PRO A 8 24.68 -9.59 -15.16
C PRO A 8 24.03 -9.77 -13.78
N GLU A 9 23.21 -10.81 -13.62
CA GLU A 9 22.66 -11.26 -12.33
C GLU A 9 23.84 -11.65 -11.43
N GLU A 10 24.25 -10.73 -10.57
CA GLU A 10 25.10 -11.04 -9.43
C GLU A 10 24.17 -11.62 -8.36
N THR A 11 24.39 -12.88 -7.98
CA THR A 11 23.70 -13.51 -6.84
C THR A 11 23.85 -12.60 -5.63
N SER A 12 22.77 -11.92 -5.29
CA SER A 12 22.75 -10.98 -4.18
C SER A 12 22.42 -11.74 -2.90
N TRP A 13 22.96 -11.29 -1.77
CA TRP A 13 22.60 -11.84 -0.45
C TRP A 13 21.07 -11.82 -0.22
N ASP A 14 20.37 -10.87 -0.85
CA ASP A 14 18.91 -10.77 -0.81
C ASP A 14 18.21 -11.94 -1.53
N GLU A 15 18.79 -12.50 -2.61
CA GLU A 15 18.25 -13.66 -3.33
C GLU A 15 18.41 -14.94 -2.51
N ASP A 16 19.59 -15.14 -1.91
CA ASP A 16 19.85 -16.27 -1.01
C ASP A 16 18.89 -16.24 0.19
N PHE A 17 18.65 -15.06 0.78
CA PHE A 17 17.70 -14.92 1.88
C PHE A 17 16.26 -15.19 1.44
N ALA A 18 15.85 -14.74 0.26
CA ALA A 18 14.50 -14.93 -0.27
C ALA A 18 14.15 -16.41 -0.42
N ASP A 19 15.06 -17.20 -1.02
CA ASP A 19 14.87 -18.64 -1.20
C ASP A 19 14.77 -19.38 0.14
N VAL A 20 15.64 -19.02 1.09
CA VAL A 20 15.64 -19.58 2.44
C VAL A 20 14.33 -19.28 3.17
N TYR A 21 13.86 -18.04 3.11
CA TYR A 21 12.59 -17.67 3.74
C TYR A 21 11.41 -18.40 3.09
N HIS A 22 11.39 -18.48 1.75
CA HIS A 22 10.34 -19.16 1.01
C HIS A 22 10.23 -20.64 1.40
N ASP A 23 11.36 -21.35 1.48
CA ASP A 23 11.38 -22.73 1.95
C ASP A 23 10.79 -22.87 3.36
N LEU A 24 11.18 -21.99 4.28
CA LEU A 24 10.78 -22.06 5.69
C LEU A 24 9.31 -21.69 5.91
N ILE A 25 8.78 -20.66 5.25
CA ILE A 25 7.39 -20.23 5.40
C ILE A 25 6.39 -21.26 4.84
N HIS A 26 6.84 -22.13 3.91
CA HIS A 26 6.07 -23.27 3.43
C HIS A 26 6.29 -24.56 4.23
N SER A 27 7.09 -24.49 5.30
CA SER A 27 7.37 -25.60 6.20
C SER A 27 6.60 -25.46 7.53
N PRO A 28 6.65 -26.48 8.41
CA PRO A 28 6.14 -26.38 9.78
C PRO A 28 6.78 -25.26 10.62
N ALA A 29 7.89 -24.65 10.17
CA ALA A 29 8.54 -23.52 10.84
C ALA A 29 7.81 -22.16 10.63
N SER A 30 6.77 -22.11 9.78
CA SER A 30 6.00 -20.89 9.49
C SER A 30 5.46 -20.19 10.73
N GLU A 31 5.00 -20.96 11.72
CA GLU A 31 4.51 -20.39 12.99
C GLU A 31 5.64 -19.70 13.79
N MET A 32 6.85 -20.27 13.78
CA MET A 32 8.00 -19.67 14.46
C MET A 32 8.40 -18.34 13.81
N LEU A 33 8.44 -18.28 12.47
CA LEU A 33 8.70 -17.06 11.70
C LEU A 33 7.70 -15.96 12.10
N LEU A 34 6.40 -16.25 11.97
CA LEU A 34 5.34 -15.27 12.21
C LEU A 34 5.26 -14.82 13.67
N ASN A 35 5.55 -15.71 14.62
CA ASN A 35 5.60 -15.36 16.05
C ASN A 35 6.78 -14.43 16.34
N LEU A 36 7.95 -14.67 15.76
CA LEU A 36 9.11 -13.77 15.94
C LEU A 36 8.82 -12.39 15.33
N GLU A 37 8.29 -12.35 14.10
CA GLU A 37 7.90 -11.08 13.48
C GLU A 37 6.79 -10.37 14.30
N HIS A 38 5.87 -11.11 14.93
CA HIS A 38 4.86 -10.53 15.81
C HIS A 38 5.46 -9.90 17.07
N ASN A 39 6.45 -10.54 17.68
CA ASN A 39 7.15 -10.00 18.85
C ASN A 39 7.86 -8.68 18.50
N TYR A 40 8.52 -8.63 17.33
CA TYR A 40 9.13 -7.39 16.84
C TYR A 40 8.09 -6.30 16.56
N PHE A 41 6.94 -6.65 15.98
CA PHE A 41 5.82 -5.72 15.81
C PHE A 41 5.32 -5.13 17.14
N VAL A 42 5.16 -5.95 18.19
CA VAL A 42 4.75 -5.47 19.51
C VAL A 42 5.79 -4.50 20.08
N SER A 43 7.07 -4.85 20.00
CA SER A 43 8.17 -4.00 20.48
C SER A 43 8.22 -2.63 19.76
N ILE A 44 8.09 -2.60 18.43
CA ILE A 44 8.03 -1.33 17.68
C ILE A 44 6.78 -0.53 18.01
N SER A 45 5.64 -1.20 18.18
CA SER A 45 4.38 -0.55 18.57
C SER A 45 4.48 0.14 19.94
N GLU A 46 5.18 -0.47 20.90
CA GLU A 46 5.46 0.13 22.22
C GLU A 46 6.35 1.37 22.08
N LEU A 47 7.46 1.28 21.34
CA LEU A 47 8.34 2.42 21.08
C LEU A 47 7.62 3.60 20.40
N ILE A 48 6.76 3.30 19.43
CA ILE A 48 5.90 4.31 18.78
C ILE A 48 4.94 4.95 19.78
N SER A 49 4.35 4.15 20.67
CA SER A 49 3.45 4.66 21.70
C SER A 49 4.18 5.57 22.69
N GLU A 50 5.41 5.24 23.08
CA GLU A 50 6.24 6.09 23.96
C GLU A 50 6.58 7.43 23.29
N ARG A 51 7.00 7.38 22.02
CA ARG A 51 7.20 8.58 21.19
C ARG A 51 5.98 9.48 21.18
N ASP A 52 4.82 8.90 20.87
CA ASP A 52 3.58 9.68 20.72
C ASP A 52 3.15 10.32 22.03
N VAL A 53 3.36 9.65 23.17
CA VAL A 53 3.13 10.19 24.51
C VAL A 53 4.07 11.36 24.82
N GLU A 54 5.37 11.23 24.55
CA GLU A 54 6.34 12.29 24.83
C GLU A 54 6.16 13.51 23.91
N LEU A 55 5.88 13.30 22.62
CA LEU A 55 5.54 14.39 21.69
C LEU A 55 4.25 15.10 22.11
N LYS A 56 3.25 14.36 22.59
CA LYS A 56 2.01 14.95 23.10
C LYS A 56 2.27 15.81 24.34
N LYS A 57 3.02 15.30 25.32
CA LYS A 57 3.39 16.08 26.53
C LYS A 57 4.17 17.34 26.19
N LEU A 58 5.08 17.27 25.22
CA LEU A 58 5.82 18.45 24.75
C LEU A 58 4.87 19.49 24.15
N ARG A 59 3.97 19.09 23.25
CA ARG A 59 2.98 19.99 22.62
C ARG A 59 2.04 20.62 23.65
N GLU A 60 1.59 19.86 24.64
CA GLU A 60 0.73 20.38 25.72
C GLU A 60 1.46 21.43 26.57
N ARG A 61 2.73 21.18 26.91
CA ARG A 61 3.58 22.16 27.62
C ARG A 61 3.79 23.43 26.81
N GLN A 62 4.15 23.28 25.54
CA GLN A 62 4.36 24.39 24.61
C GLN A 62 3.09 25.22 24.42
N GLY A 63 1.93 24.56 24.30
CA GLY A 63 0.63 25.24 24.26
C GLY A 63 0.37 26.10 25.51
N ALA A 64 0.58 25.53 26.69
CA ALA A 64 0.41 26.25 27.95
C ALA A 64 1.41 27.40 28.14
N GLU A 65 2.64 27.27 27.65
CA GLU A 65 3.64 28.34 27.66
C GLU A 65 3.26 29.48 26.70
N MET A 66 2.84 29.13 25.48
CA MET A 66 2.40 30.11 24.48
C MET A 66 1.16 30.88 24.96
N ASP A 67 0.20 30.21 25.58
CA ASP A 67 -1.00 30.85 26.15
C ASP A 67 -0.64 31.90 27.22
N LYS A 68 0.35 31.61 28.08
CA LYS A 68 0.83 32.56 29.09
C LYS A 68 1.47 33.79 28.45
N VAL A 69 2.36 33.57 27.47
CA VAL A 69 3.02 34.69 26.77
C VAL A 69 2.00 35.55 26.02
N MET A 70 1.01 34.93 25.38
CA MET A 70 -0.08 35.65 24.70
C MET A 70 -0.93 36.49 25.65
N GLN A 71 -1.14 36.07 26.90
CA GLN A 71 -1.88 36.85 27.91
C GLN A 71 -1.12 38.08 28.43
N GLU A 72 0.22 38.03 28.36
CA GLU A 72 1.14 39.08 28.79
C GLU A 72 1.61 39.98 27.65
N LEU A 73 1.26 39.64 26.41
CA LEU A 73 1.58 40.41 25.21
C LEU A 73 0.97 41.81 25.29
N GLY A 74 1.80 42.83 25.09
CA GLY A 74 1.41 44.24 25.19
C GLY A 74 1.27 44.76 26.63
N LYS A 75 1.50 43.92 27.65
CA LYS A 75 1.62 44.33 29.07
C LYS A 75 3.08 44.34 29.52
N SER A 76 3.68 43.15 29.58
CA SER A 76 5.05 42.89 30.04
C SER A 76 5.94 42.31 28.95
N LEU A 77 5.33 41.65 27.94
CA LEU A 77 6.04 40.96 26.87
C LEU A 77 5.77 41.59 25.51
N THR A 78 6.72 41.42 24.62
CA THR A 78 6.72 41.95 23.25
C THR A 78 6.53 40.84 22.22
N ASP A 79 6.23 41.24 20.99
CA ASP A 79 6.18 40.31 19.85
C ASP A 79 7.53 39.59 19.62
N GLN A 80 8.65 40.21 20.03
CA GLN A 80 9.97 39.58 19.93
C GLN A 80 10.08 38.39 20.89
N ASP A 81 9.53 38.50 22.10
CA ASP A 81 9.52 37.43 23.09
C ASP A 81 8.67 36.23 22.63
N VAL A 82 7.53 36.50 22.00
CA VAL A 82 6.68 35.47 21.35
C VAL A 82 7.46 34.73 20.27
N ASN A 83 8.14 35.46 19.38
CA ASN A 83 8.90 34.86 18.29
C ASN A 83 10.10 34.06 18.80
N SER A 84 10.79 34.54 19.85
CA SER A 84 11.87 33.80 20.50
C SER A 84 11.38 32.50 21.14
N LEU A 85 10.24 32.54 21.84
CA LEU A 85 9.62 31.33 22.40
C LEU A 85 9.21 30.34 21.31
N ALA A 86 8.58 30.82 20.23
CA ALA A 86 8.19 29.98 19.11
C ALA A 86 9.41 29.31 18.44
N ALA A 87 10.53 30.02 18.30
CA ALA A 87 11.77 29.46 17.79
C ALA A 87 12.32 28.35 18.72
N GLN A 88 12.32 28.58 20.04
CA GLN A 88 12.74 27.58 21.02
C GLN A 88 11.83 26.34 21.01
N HIS A 89 10.51 26.55 20.88
CA HIS A 89 9.53 25.45 20.75
C HIS A 89 9.79 24.62 19.50
N PHE A 90 10.06 25.28 18.37
CA PHE A 90 10.38 24.62 17.11
C PHE A 90 11.66 23.77 17.21
N GLU A 91 12.74 24.32 17.77
CA GLU A 91 14.01 23.60 17.97
C GLU A 91 13.82 22.39 18.90
N SER A 92 13.15 22.58 20.05
CA SER A 92 12.88 21.50 21.01
C SER A 92 12.03 20.38 20.41
N GLN A 93 11.05 20.73 19.57
CA GLN A 93 10.22 19.75 18.86
C GLN A 93 11.05 18.99 17.83
N GLN A 94 11.88 19.69 17.05
CA GLN A 94 12.74 19.09 16.04
C GLN A 94 13.77 18.13 16.66
N ASP A 95 14.37 18.49 17.78
CA ASP A 95 15.32 17.64 18.51
C ASP A 95 14.65 16.35 18.99
N LEU A 96 13.45 16.47 19.58
CA LEU A 96 12.70 15.30 20.07
C LEU A 96 12.26 14.39 18.92
N GLU A 97 11.75 14.96 17.82
CA GLU A 97 11.38 14.20 16.63
C GLU A 97 12.59 13.49 16.01
N THR A 98 13.75 14.17 15.94
CA THR A 98 15.00 13.60 15.41
C THR A 98 15.52 12.47 16.30
N LYS A 99 15.47 12.63 17.62
CA LYS A 99 15.82 11.58 18.58
C LYS A 99 15.00 10.31 18.32
N TRP A 100 13.67 10.44 18.29
CA TRP A 100 12.79 9.29 18.07
C TRP A 100 12.94 8.68 16.67
N ALA A 101 13.16 9.49 15.63
CA ALA A 101 13.44 8.99 14.30
C ALA A 101 14.72 8.13 14.27
N ASN A 102 15.77 8.54 14.99
CA ASN A 102 17.01 7.79 15.09
C ASN A 102 16.84 6.50 15.89
N GLU A 103 16.15 6.54 17.03
CA GLU A 103 15.87 5.36 17.85
C GLU A 103 15.05 4.31 17.10
N LEU A 104 13.99 4.73 16.40
CA LEU A 104 13.19 3.82 15.55
C LEU A 104 14.02 3.25 14.41
N LYS A 105 14.82 4.07 13.73
CA LYS A 105 15.69 3.62 12.64
C LYS A 105 16.72 2.60 13.12
N GLN A 106 17.34 2.83 14.29
CA GLN A 106 18.30 1.91 14.88
C GLN A 106 17.62 0.59 15.29
N SER A 107 16.48 0.67 15.99
CA SER A 107 15.73 -0.51 16.43
C SER A 107 15.30 -1.37 15.25
N THR A 108 14.67 -0.78 14.23
CA THR A 108 14.23 -1.51 13.02
C THR A 108 15.40 -2.12 12.25
N ALA A 109 16.56 -1.46 12.18
CA ALA A 109 17.75 -2.01 11.54
C ALA A 109 18.33 -3.22 12.29
N ILE A 110 18.38 -3.17 13.63
CA ILE A 110 18.82 -4.29 14.47
C ILE A 110 17.86 -5.47 14.31
N GLN A 111 16.55 -5.23 14.44
CA GLN A 111 15.53 -6.27 14.27
C GLN A 111 15.63 -6.93 12.89
N LYS A 112 15.84 -6.14 11.83
CA LYS A 112 16.02 -6.67 10.48
C LYS A 112 17.21 -7.62 10.40
N GLN A 113 18.37 -7.19 10.89
CA GLN A 113 19.58 -8.00 10.88
C GLN A 113 19.41 -9.29 11.69
N GLU A 114 18.96 -9.18 12.94
CA GLU A 114 18.75 -10.33 13.83
C GLU A 114 17.78 -11.35 13.23
N TYR A 115 16.68 -10.87 12.64
CA TYR A 115 15.72 -11.72 11.98
C TYR A 115 16.35 -12.48 10.81
N GLN A 116 17.05 -11.77 9.92
CA GLN A 116 17.66 -12.38 8.74
C GLN A 116 18.72 -13.44 9.13
N GLU A 117 19.56 -13.15 10.13
CA GLU A 117 20.52 -14.10 10.68
C GLU A 117 19.84 -15.32 11.31
N TRP A 118 18.76 -15.11 12.07
CA TRP A 118 18.00 -16.18 12.70
C TRP A 118 17.32 -17.10 11.68
N VAL A 119 16.71 -16.55 10.63
CA VAL A 119 16.06 -17.30 9.55
C VAL A 119 17.07 -18.21 8.85
N ILE A 120 18.25 -17.69 8.50
CA ILE A 120 19.31 -18.47 7.85
C ILE A 120 19.77 -19.60 8.77
N LYS A 121 19.99 -19.31 10.06
CA LYS A 121 20.40 -20.31 11.04
C LYS A 121 19.35 -21.41 11.21
N LEU A 122 18.07 -21.04 11.31
CA LEU A 122 16.96 -22.00 11.44
C LEU A 122 16.91 -22.97 10.25
N HIS A 123 17.11 -22.46 9.03
CA HIS A 123 17.16 -23.30 7.83
C HIS A 123 18.31 -24.29 7.83
N GLN A 124 19.50 -23.83 8.26
CA GLN A 124 20.67 -24.69 8.40
C GLN A 124 20.44 -25.80 9.44
N ASP A 125 19.84 -25.45 10.57
CA ASP A 125 19.53 -26.40 11.65
C ASP A 125 18.51 -27.46 11.19
N LEU A 126 17.49 -27.07 10.42
CA LEU A 126 16.48 -28.00 9.87
C LEU A 126 17.03 -28.90 8.76
N LYS A 127 18.02 -28.44 7.99
CA LYS A 127 18.70 -29.26 6.98
C LYS A 127 19.69 -30.26 7.57
N ASN A 128 20.11 -30.07 8.84
CA ASN A 128 21.08 -30.94 9.51
C ASN A 128 20.40 -32.15 10.19
N PRO A 129 20.59 -33.39 9.69
CA PRO A 129 19.92 -34.59 10.22
C PRO A 129 20.33 -34.99 11.64
N ASN A 130 21.37 -34.37 12.21
CA ASN A 130 21.85 -34.63 13.57
C ASN A 130 21.14 -33.78 14.65
N ASN A 131 20.32 -32.79 14.27
CA ASN A 131 19.54 -31.95 15.19
C ASN A 131 18.08 -32.44 15.30
N SER A 132 17.89 -33.66 15.81
CA SER A 132 16.55 -34.26 15.94
C SER A 132 15.66 -33.55 16.96
N SER A 133 16.22 -32.84 17.95
CA SER A 133 15.43 -32.17 19.00
C SER A 133 14.54 -31.03 18.47
N ILE A 134 15.05 -30.18 17.57
CA ILE A 134 14.30 -29.06 17.00
C ILE A 134 13.24 -29.55 16.01
N SER A 135 13.60 -30.53 15.18
CA SER A 135 12.65 -31.13 14.22
C SER A 135 11.52 -31.91 14.91
N ASP A 136 11.79 -32.54 16.06
CA ASP A 136 10.77 -33.17 16.89
C ASP A 136 9.93 -32.12 17.66
N GLU A 137 10.50 -31.05 18.23
CA GLU A 137 9.73 -29.96 18.86
C GLU A 137 8.78 -29.24 17.88
N ILE A 138 9.22 -29.03 16.64
CA ILE A 138 8.39 -28.45 15.57
C ILE A 138 7.28 -29.42 15.14
N LYS A 139 7.56 -30.74 15.07
CA LYS A 139 6.55 -31.76 14.78
C LYS A 139 5.56 -32.01 15.92
N ILE A 140 5.96 -31.74 17.17
CA ILE A 140 5.15 -31.93 18.40
C ILE A 140 4.25 -30.71 18.69
N GLN A 141 4.31 -29.64 17.89
CA GLN A 141 3.27 -28.61 17.83
C GLN A 141 2.30 -28.78 16.64
N PRO A 142 1.61 -29.92 16.43
CA PRO A 142 0.46 -29.92 15.56
C PRO A 142 -0.68 -29.20 16.28
N SER A 143 -1.04 -28.04 15.77
CA SER A 143 -2.33 -27.36 16.00
C SER A 143 -2.70 -27.06 17.46
N GLN A 144 -2.24 -25.91 17.98
CA GLN A 144 -3.09 -25.08 18.84
C GLN A 144 -3.91 -24.07 18.01
N LEU A 145 -4.36 -24.46 16.81
CA LEU A 145 -5.62 -24.00 16.22
C LEU A 145 -6.81 -24.61 16.98
N ARG A 146 -6.73 -24.73 18.31
CA ARG A 146 -7.94 -24.88 19.12
C ARG A 146 -8.50 -23.49 19.26
N GLU A 147 -9.63 -23.26 18.62
CA GLU A 147 -10.54 -22.18 18.94
C GLU A 147 -10.66 -22.09 20.46
N SER A 148 -10.09 -21.05 21.05
CA SER A 148 -10.45 -20.63 22.39
C SER A 148 -11.87 -20.09 22.30
N VAL A 149 -12.84 -21.00 22.45
CA VAL A 149 -14.25 -20.67 22.70
C VAL A 149 -14.36 -20.13 24.13
N GLU A 150 -13.72 -19.01 24.43
CA GLU A 150 -13.92 -18.29 25.68
C GLU A 150 -13.93 -16.79 25.42
N GLY A 151 -15.14 -16.24 25.40
CA GLY A 151 -15.35 -14.80 25.35
C GLY A 151 -16.66 -14.40 24.69
N ASN A 152 -17.80 -14.74 25.30
CA ASN A 152 -19.10 -14.11 25.05
C ASN A 152 -19.05 -12.61 25.42
N GLY A 153 -18.34 -11.82 24.61
CA GLY A 153 -18.07 -10.41 24.84
C GLY A 153 -18.49 -9.56 23.65
N ARG A 154 -19.77 -9.20 23.61
CA ARG A 154 -20.38 -8.06 22.87
C ARG A 154 -20.32 -8.15 21.34
N ILE A 155 -21.36 -8.76 20.78
CA ILE A 155 -21.82 -8.70 19.37
C ILE A 155 -22.44 -7.31 19.04
N TYR A 156 -21.96 -6.23 19.66
CA TYR A 156 -22.46 -4.88 19.36
C TYR A 156 -21.47 -4.17 18.43
N GLU A 157 -21.93 -3.98 17.20
CA GLU A 157 -21.34 -3.20 16.11
C GLU A 157 -20.16 -3.84 15.35
N GLU A 158 -20.37 -5.05 14.82
CA GLU A 158 -19.92 -5.28 13.43
C GLU A 158 -20.76 -4.35 12.55
N GLN A 159 -20.22 -3.18 12.18
CA GLN A 159 -20.69 -2.55 10.94
C GLN A 159 -20.55 -3.63 9.87
N ARG A 160 -21.68 -4.14 9.37
CA ARG A 160 -21.72 -5.13 8.28
C ARG A 160 -20.76 -4.64 7.20
N LEU A 161 -19.66 -5.37 7.02
CA LEU A 161 -18.75 -5.13 5.91
C LEU A 161 -19.58 -5.42 4.66
N LEU A 162 -19.89 -4.36 3.91
CA LEU A 162 -20.59 -4.51 2.64
C LEU A 162 -19.56 -4.99 1.63
N GLU A 163 -19.67 -6.28 1.33
CA GLU A 163 -18.82 -6.96 0.38
C GLU A 163 -19.66 -7.85 -0.53
N GLU A 164 -19.41 -7.75 -1.83
CA GLU A 164 -19.96 -8.69 -2.82
C GLU A 164 -18.85 -9.18 -3.75
N SER A 165 -18.91 -10.46 -4.10
CA SER A 165 -17.93 -11.14 -4.95
C SER A 165 -18.60 -11.70 -6.21
N PHE A 166 -17.94 -11.54 -7.36
CA PHE A 166 -18.45 -11.95 -8.66
C PHE A 166 -17.40 -12.73 -9.43
N THR A 167 -17.80 -13.88 -9.97
CA THR A 167 -16.97 -14.60 -10.94
C THR A 167 -17.40 -14.22 -12.35
N ILE A 168 -16.47 -13.70 -13.13
CA ILE A 168 -16.70 -13.20 -14.48
C ILE A 168 -15.89 -13.98 -15.50
N HIS A 169 -16.36 -13.99 -16.75
CA HIS A 169 -15.62 -14.54 -17.87
C HIS A 169 -15.35 -13.43 -18.90
N LEU A 170 -14.07 -13.19 -19.20
CA LEU A 170 -13.62 -12.19 -20.17
C LEU A 170 -13.02 -12.87 -21.40
N GLY A 171 -13.23 -12.29 -22.57
CA GLY A 171 -12.72 -12.81 -23.84
C GLY A 171 -13.82 -13.21 -24.83
N ALA A 172 -13.53 -13.02 -26.12
CA ALA A 172 -14.46 -13.33 -27.21
C ALA A 172 -14.36 -14.79 -27.66
N GLN A 173 -13.13 -15.34 -27.74
CA GLN A 173 -12.85 -16.70 -28.21
C GLN A 173 -12.35 -17.58 -27.06
N LEU A 174 -11.24 -17.20 -26.43
CA LEU A 174 -10.74 -17.82 -25.21
C LEU A 174 -11.28 -17.05 -24.01
N LYS A 175 -12.21 -17.68 -23.26
CA LYS A 175 -12.78 -17.07 -22.05
C LYS A 175 -11.90 -17.35 -20.85
N THR A 176 -11.36 -16.31 -20.23
CA THR A 176 -10.59 -16.40 -18.99
C THR A 176 -11.51 -16.06 -17.81
N MET A 177 -11.40 -16.85 -16.74
CA MET A 177 -12.15 -16.63 -15.51
C MET A 177 -11.39 -15.61 -14.65
N HIS A 178 -12.10 -14.63 -14.11
CA HIS A 178 -11.55 -13.68 -13.14
C HIS A 178 -12.56 -13.44 -12.01
N ASN A 179 -12.07 -12.93 -10.89
CA ASN A 179 -12.89 -12.55 -9.75
C ASN A 179 -12.92 -11.03 -9.63
N LEU A 180 -14.11 -10.49 -9.40
CA LEU A 180 -14.29 -9.10 -8.97
C LEU A 180 -14.82 -9.11 -7.54
N ARG A 181 -14.35 -8.18 -6.71
CA ARG A 181 -14.93 -7.91 -5.40
C ARG A 181 -15.29 -6.43 -5.32
N LEU A 182 -16.43 -6.10 -4.75
CA LEU A 182 -16.81 -4.74 -4.39
C LEU A 182 -16.86 -4.66 -2.87
N LEU A 183 -16.08 -3.75 -2.27
CA LEU A 183 -15.95 -3.63 -0.83
C LEU A 183 -16.16 -2.18 -0.38
N ARG A 184 -16.91 -2.00 0.71
CA ARG A 184 -16.94 -0.76 1.48
C ARG A 184 -15.90 -0.83 2.60
N ALA A 185 -14.74 -0.21 2.38
CA ALA A 185 -13.60 -0.27 3.30
C ALA A 185 -12.67 0.94 3.15
N ASP A 186 -11.83 1.19 4.14
CA ASP A 186 -10.71 2.14 4.02
C ASP A 186 -9.53 1.37 3.39
N MET A 187 -8.82 2.02 2.48
CA MET A 187 -7.67 1.39 1.82
C MET A 187 -6.59 0.93 2.79
N LEU A 188 -6.34 1.72 3.84
CA LEU A 188 -5.29 1.45 4.81
C LEU A 188 -5.65 0.29 5.74
N ASP A 189 -6.91 -0.15 5.80
CA ASP A 189 -7.31 -1.32 6.58
C ASP A 189 -6.63 -2.60 6.08
N PHE A 190 -6.32 -2.69 4.78
CA PHE A 190 -5.57 -3.80 4.18
C PHE A 190 -4.08 -3.76 4.53
N CYS A 191 -3.58 -2.60 4.97
CA CYS A 191 -2.19 -2.41 5.36
C CYS A 191 -1.96 -2.68 6.85
N LYS A 192 -2.93 -2.33 7.70
CA LYS A 192 -2.81 -2.35 9.16
C LYS A 192 -2.89 -3.76 9.73
N HIS A 193 -2.00 -4.05 10.69
CA HIS A 193 -2.13 -5.22 11.55
C HIS A 193 -3.21 -4.97 12.62
N LYS A 194 -4.22 -5.84 12.71
CA LYS A 194 -5.21 -5.75 13.79
C LYS A 194 -4.58 -6.24 15.09
N ARG A 195 -4.57 -5.38 16.11
CA ARG A 195 -4.01 -5.68 17.45
C ARG A 195 -4.73 -6.81 18.21
N SER A 196 -5.92 -7.21 17.78
CA SER A 196 -6.71 -8.25 18.44
C SER A 196 -6.37 -9.64 17.88
N HIS A 197 -6.05 -10.58 18.79
CA HIS A 197 -5.92 -12.01 18.54
C HIS A 197 -7.28 -12.65 18.13
N ARG A 198 -7.85 -12.22 17.02
CA ARG A 198 -8.90 -12.99 16.35
C ARG A 198 -8.22 -13.94 15.37
N SER A 199 -8.60 -15.22 15.39
CA SER A 199 -8.02 -16.30 14.58
C SER A 199 -7.82 -15.92 13.10
N GLY A 200 -8.72 -15.13 12.51
CA GLY A 200 -8.64 -14.68 11.12
C GLY A 200 -7.49 -13.72 10.78
N VAL A 201 -6.97 -12.93 11.74
CA VAL A 201 -5.86 -11.98 11.51
C VAL A 201 -4.54 -12.72 11.28
N LYS A 202 -4.34 -13.83 12.00
CA LYS A 202 -3.17 -14.71 11.80
C LYS A 202 -3.22 -15.38 10.41
N LEU A 203 -4.41 -15.70 9.91
CA LEU A 203 -4.59 -16.36 8.61
C LEU A 203 -4.22 -15.44 7.44
N HIS A 204 -4.72 -14.20 7.41
CA HIS A 204 -4.39 -13.26 6.33
C HIS A 204 -2.90 -12.94 6.27
N ARG A 205 -2.29 -12.73 7.44
CA ARG A 205 -0.83 -12.51 7.52
C ARG A 205 -0.03 -13.70 7.01
N LEU A 206 -0.41 -14.93 7.39
CA LEU A 206 0.23 -16.14 6.88
C LEU A 206 0.09 -16.25 5.36
N GLN A 207 -1.09 -15.97 4.81
CA GLN A 207 -1.33 -16.00 3.37
C GLN A 207 -0.43 -14.99 2.62
N THR A 208 -0.31 -13.77 3.13
CA THR A 208 0.58 -12.74 2.58
C THR A 208 2.03 -13.20 2.67
N ALA A 209 2.51 -13.64 3.85
CA ALA A 209 3.87 -14.11 4.05
C ALA A 209 4.24 -15.28 3.11
N MET A 210 3.36 -16.27 2.97
CA MET A 210 3.54 -17.40 2.05
C MET A 210 3.60 -16.96 0.58
N SER A 211 2.96 -15.84 0.23
CA SER A 211 2.89 -15.36 -1.16
C SER A 211 4.04 -14.43 -1.54
N LEU A 212 4.82 -13.94 -0.59
CA LEU A 212 5.81 -12.86 -0.75
C LEU A 212 6.83 -13.09 -1.87
N TYR A 213 7.30 -14.33 -2.03
CA TYR A 213 8.23 -14.74 -3.09
C TYR A 213 7.59 -15.72 -4.09
N SER A 214 6.25 -15.69 -4.18
CA SER A 214 5.47 -16.52 -5.09
C SER A 214 5.02 -15.75 -6.34
N THR A 215 4.31 -16.43 -7.23
CA THR A 215 3.64 -15.86 -8.41
C THR A 215 2.22 -15.35 -8.12
N SER A 216 1.90 -15.05 -6.85
CA SER A 216 0.56 -14.60 -6.45
C SER A 216 0.60 -13.41 -5.50
N LEU A 217 1.07 -12.27 -6.00
CA LEU A 217 1.20 -11.04 -5.22
C LEU A 217 -0.10 -10.22 -5.16
N CYS A 218 -0.20 -9.41 -4.10
CA CYS A 218 -1.31 -8.49 -3.84
C CYS A 218 -0.86 -7.03 -3.95
N GLY A 219 -1.59 -6.25 -4.73
CA GLY A 219 -1.34 -4.83 -4.94
C GLY A 219 -2.46 -3.92 -4.42
N LEU A 220 -2.10 -2.68 -4.06
CA LEU A 220 -3.04 -1.62 -3.67
C LEU A 220 -2.74 -0.34 -4.45
N VAL A 221 -3.78 0.36 -4.92
CA VAL A 221 -3.63 1.67 -5.59
C VAL A 221 -3.98 2.81 -4.65
N LEU A 222 -2.98 3.59 -4.25
CA LEU A 222 -3.13 4.83 -3.50
C LEU A 222 -3.10 6.02 -4.45
N LEU A 223 -4.12 6.86 -4.40
CA LEU A 223 -4.14 8.13 -5.12
C LEU A 223 -3.39 9.19 -4.33
N VAL A 224 -2.40 9.83 -4.95
CA VAL A 224 -1.46 10.76 -4.31
C VAL A 224 -1.29 12.04 -5.11
N ASP A 225 -0.77 13.08 -4.46
CA ASP A 225 -0.34 14.32 -5.12
C ASP A 225 1.00 14.14 -5.88
N ASN A 226 1.43 15.21 -6.55
CA ASN A 226 2.61 15.20 -7.41
C ASN A 226 3.97 15.18 -6.68
N ARG A 227 3.99 15.31 -5.36
CA ARG A 227 5.20 15.26 -4.53
C ARG A 227 5.41 13.84 -4.06
N ILE A 228 6.63 13.34 -4.15
CA ILE A 228 6.99 11.98 -3.69
C ILE A 228 7.06 11.90 -2.15
N SER A 229 7.27 13.03 -1.48
CA SER A 229 7.37 13.09 -0.02
C SER A 229 6.05 12.75 0.71
N SER A 230 6.14 12.08 1.86
CA SER A 230 5.01 11.63 2.68
C SER A 230 4.58 12.60 3.79
N TYR A 231 4.49 13.90 3.50
CA TYR A 231 4.18 14.90 4.54
C TYR A 231 2.70 15.10 4.85
N SER A 232 1.79 14.69 3.95
CA SER A 232 0.37 15.02 4.07
C SER A 232 -0.57 13.97 3.49
N GLY A 233 -1.81 13.99 3.99
CA GLY A 233 -2.90 13.14 3.54
C GLY A 233 -2.57 11.65 3.63
N ILE A 234 -3.14 10.87 2.70
CA ILE A 234 -3.01 9.42 2.71
C ILE A 234 -1.55 8.92 2.64
N LYS A 235 -0.61 9.69 2.05
CA LYS A 235 0.80 9.30 2.03
C LYS A 235 1.42 9.26 3.43
N ARG A 236 1.08 10.25 4.27
CA ARG A 236 1.56 10.31 5.65
C ARG A 236 0.96 9.17 6.47
N ASP A 237 -0.34 8.95 6.31
CA ASP A 237 -1.06 7.93 7.06
C ASP A 237 -0.59 6.52 6.65
N PHE A 238 -0.39 6.28 5.34
CA PHE A 238 0.26 5.06 4.83
C PHE A 238 1.69 4.88 5.36
N ALA A 239 2.52 5.93 5.31
CA ALA A 239 3.88 5.86 5.83
C ALA A 239 3.91 5.55 7.34
N THR A 240 2.92 6.03 8.09
CA THR A 240 2.75 5.72 9.52
C THR A 240 2.45 4.24 9.69
N VAL A 241 1.51 3.67 8.91
CA VAL A 241 1.21 2.22 8.95
C VAL A 241 2.45 1.38 8.61
N CYS A 242 3.21 1.77 7.58
CA CYS A 242 4.46 1.07 7.21
C CYS A 242 5.54 1.12 8.31
N GLN A 243 5.46 2.06 9.24
CA GLN A 243 6.42 2.19 10.36
C GLN A 243 6.00 1.38 11.59
N GLU A 244 4.75 0.91 11.67
CA GLU A 244 4.26 0.13 12.82
C GLU A 244 4.92 -1.26 12.93
N CYS A 245 5.52 -1.76 11.86
CA CYS A 245 6.20 -3.05 11.81
C CYS A 245 7.52 -2.91 11.04
N THR A 246 8.57 -3.63 11.45
CA THR A 246 9.83 -3.70 10.71
C THR A 246 9.64 -4.45 9.40
N ASP A 247 10.18 -3.91 8.29
CA ASP A 247 10.27 -4.64 7.03
C ASP A 247 11.57 -5.44 6.97
N PHE A 248 11.43 -6.76 7.01
CA PHE A 248 12.54 -7.70 7.06
C PHE A 248 13.12 -8.03 5.69
N HIS A 249 12.44 -7.67 4.59
CA HIS A 249 12.75 -8.14 3.24
C HIS A 249 13.15 -6.99 2.31
N PHE A 250 12.58 -5.81 2.51
CA PHE A 250 12.78 -4.63 1.68
C PHE A 250 13.31 -3.45 2.48
N PRO A 251 13.84 -2.41 1.81
CA PRO A 251 14.13 -1.14 2.46
C PRO A 251 12.86 -0.50 3.07
N GLY A 252 13.01 0.24 4.17
CA GLY A 252 11.89 0.97 4.76
C GLY A 252 11.30 2.00 3.80
N ILE A 253 10.05 2.42 4.06
CA ILE A 253 9.31 3.34 3.17
C ILE A 253 10.10 4.60 2.82
N GLN A 254 10.80 5.20 3.79
CA GLN A 254 11.56 6.44 3.58
C GLN A 254 12.71 6.24 2.58
N GLU A 255 13.45 5.14 2.71
CA GLU A 255 14.54 4.81 1.79
C GLU A 255 14.01 4.51 0.38
N GLN A 256 12.87 3.80 0.28
CA GLN A 256 12.21 3.57 -1.01
C GLN A 256 11.82 4.88 -1.70
N LEU A 257 11.28 5.86 -0.96
CA LEU A 257 10.90 7.16 -1.53
C LEU A 257 12.12 7.97 -2.00
N GLU A 258 13.25 7.90 -1.29
CA GLU A 258 14.51 8.50 -1.73
C GLU A 258 15.04 7.88 -3.03
N ILE A 259 14.95 6.54 -3.14
CA ILE A 259 15.30 5.81 -4.36
C ILE A 259 14.39 6.26 -5.51
N VAL A 260 13.07 6.32 -5.29
CA VAL A 260 12.09 6.77 -6.29
C VAL A 260 12.41 8.19 -6.76
N GLN A 261 12.72 9.11 -5.84
CA GLN A 261 13.07 10.49 -6.19
C GLN A 261 14.33 10.56 -7.07
N LYS A 262 15.37 9.78 -6.75
CA LYS A 262 16.59 9.68 -7.59
C LYS A 262 16.26 9.13 -8.99
N VAL A 263 15.40 8.11 -9.08
CA VAL A 263 14.98 7.50 -10.35
C VAL A 263 14.19 8.50 -11.20
N VAL A 264 13.26 9.25 -10.59
CA VAL A 264 12.46 10.27 -11.29
C VAL A 264 13.38 11.35 -11.87
N LEU A 265 14.32 11.89 -11.09
CA LEU A 265 15.28 12.89 -11.56
C LEU A 265 16.11 12.37 -12.73
N LYS A 266 16.62 11.14 -12.63
CA LYS A 266 17.38 10.50 -13.72
C LYS A 266 16.53 10.32 -14.99
N ALA A 267 15.30 9.84 -14.84
CA ALA A 267 14.38 9.63 -15.96
C ALA A 267 14.02 10.96 -16.66
N ARG A 268 13.83 12.05 -15.90
CA ARG A 268 13.57 13.39 -16.45
C ARG A 268 14.78 13.94 -17.19
N ALA A 269 15.98 13.82 -16.63
CA ALA A 269 17.22 14.24 -17.29
C ALA A 269 17.48 13.50 -18.62
N GLN A 270 17.14 12.20 -18.68
CA GLN A 270 17.22 11.42 -19.90
C GLN A 270 16.20 11.85 -20.97
N ARG A 271 14.98 12.24 -20.57
CA ARG A 271 13.97 12.76 -21.50
C ARG A 271 14.33 14.15 -22.03
N SER A 272 14.83 15.03 -21.17
CA SER A 272 15.22 16.39 -21.57
C SER A 272 16.43 16.40 -22.51
N SER A 273 17.43 15.55 -22.27
CA SER A 273 18.58 15.39 -23.18
C SER A 273 18.19 14.85 -24.56
N LYS A 274 17.26 13.88 -24.63
CA LYS A 274 16.70 13.40 -25.92
C LYS A 274 15.89 14.46 -26.65
N SER A 275 15.12 15.28 -25.92
CA SER A 275 14.34 16.38 -26.50
C SER A 275 15.24 17.49 -27.05
N LYS A 276 16.31 17.88 -26.32
CA LYS A 276 17.30 18.87 -26.78
C LYS A 276 18.03 18.43 -28.06
N ARG A 277 18.38 17.15 -28.18
CA ARG A 277 18.97 16.58 -29.42
C ARG A 277 18.04 16.65 -30.64
N HIS A 278 16.72 16.68 -30.44
CA HIS A 278 15.75 16.80 -31.53
C HIS A 278 15.37 18.26 -31.86
N HIS A 279 15.63 19.20 -30.95
CA HIS A 279 15.19 20.60 -31.08
C HIS A 279 16.23 21.56 -31.68
N GLU A 280 17.45 21.12 -32.00
CA GLU A 280 18.46 21.94 -32.71
C GLU A 280 18.01 22.41 -34.12
N ASN A 281 16.85 21.95 -34.63
CA ASN A 281 16.36 22.32 -35.97
C ASN A 281 15.01 23.07 -36.02
N LYS A 282 14.40 23.49 -34.91
CA LYS A 282 13.18 24.33 -34.96
C LYS A 282 13.15 25.41 -33.89
N SER A 283 13.45 26.63 -34.32
CA SER A 283 13.05 27.87 -33.67
C SER A 283 11.53 28.04 -33.77
N SER A 284 10.85 28.12 -32.62
CA SER A 284 9.89 29.18 -32.28
C SER A 284 8.90 28.74 -31.19
N GLY A 285 8.71 29.62 -30.20
CA GLY A 285 7.36 30.05 -29.81
C GLY A 285 6.63 29.33 -28.68
N ASN A 286 7.26 28.62 -27.75
CA ASN A 286 6.51 28.00 -26.63
C ASN A 286 7.28 27.95 -25.29
N GLU A 287 8.04 29.00 -24.98
CA GLU A 287 8.91 29.05 -23.80
C GLU A 287 8.16 28.93 -22.45
N ASP A 288 6.93 29.44 -22.35
CA ASP A 288 6.27 29.58 -21.05
C ASP A 288 5.69 28.26 -20.50
N LYS A 289 5.33 27.31 -21.38
CA LYS A 289 4.92 25.95 -20.95
C LYS A 289 6.12 25.06 -20.58
N LEU A 290 7.27 25.27 -21.23
CA LEU A 290 8.52 24.57 -20.93
C LEU A 290 9.08 25.00 -19.56
N LYS A 291 9.01 26.29 -19.23
CA LYS A 291 9.49 26.85 -17.95
C LYS A 291 8.77 26.27 -16.71
N ASN A 292 7.48 25.92 -16.81
CA ASN A 292 6.74 25.31 -15.69
C ASN A 292 7.06 23.82 -15.48
N ILE A 293 7.40 23.08 -16.55
CA ILE A 293 7.84 21.67 -16.46
C ILE A 293 9.28 21.58 -15.93
N GLU A 294 10.12 22.57 -16.23
CA GLU A 294 11.49 22.64 -15.71
C GLU A 294 11.56 22.99 -14.21
N ARG A 295 10.53 23.65 -13.65
CA ARG A 295 10.58 24.21 -12.29
C ARG A 295 10.58 23.18 -11.17
N ASN A 296 10.10 21.95 -11.37
CA ASN A 296 10.09 20.90 -10.34
C ASN A 296 10.37 19.51 -10.93
N GLN A 297 11.62 19.26 -11.33
CA GLN A 297 12.04 17.97 -11.92
C GLN A 297 11.84 16.75 -10.98
N SER A 298 11.67 17.00 -9.68
CA SER A 298 11.38 15.99 -8.66
C SER A 298 9.93 15.51 -8.65
N ASN A 299 9.01 16.22 -9.30
CA ASN A 299 7.58 15.91 -9.23
C ASN A 299 7.17 14.91 -10.31
N ILE A 300 6.21 14.07 -9.96
CA ILE A 300 5.51 13.17 -10.88
C ILE A 300 4.33 13.91 -11.53
N LEU A 301 3.93 13.49 -12.73
CA LEU A 301 2.81 14.10 -13.45
C LEU A 301 1.53 13.27 -13.23
N PRO A 302 0.33 13.88 -13.35
CA PRO A 302 -0.92 13.13 -13.31
C PRO A 302 -0.92 11.94 -14.26
N GLY A 303 -1.33 10.77 -13.77
CA GLY A 303 -1.29 9.49 -14.48
C GLY A 303 0.05 8.74 -14.45
N GLU A 304 1.15 9.38 -14.02
CA GLU A 304 2.35 8.67 -13.63
C GLU A 304 2.16 8.07 -12.22
N PHE A 305 2.86 6.98 -11.93
CA PHE A 305 2.85 6.34 -10.62
C PHE A 305 4.24 5.84 -10.24
N TYR A 306 4.46 5.63 -8.95
CA TYR A 306 5.62 4.93 -8.42
C TYR A 306 5.18 3.75 -7.54
N ILE A 307 6.10 2.85 -7.27
CA ILE A 307 5.84 1.60 -6.57
C ILE A 307 6.69 1.55 -5.30
N THR A 308 6.09 1.09 -4.21
CA THR A 308 6.79 0.69 -2.99
C THR A 308 6.43 -0.76 -2.65
N ARG A 309 7.39 -1.54 -2.17
CA ARG A 309 7.26 -2.97 -1.84
C ARG A 309 7.31 -3.16 -0.34
N HIS A 310 6.51 -4.08 0.18
CA HIS A 310 6.33 -4.27 1.62
C HIS A 310 6.14 -5.74 1.95
N SER A 311 6.87 -6.26 2.93
CA SER A 311 6.58 -7.56 3.54
C SER A 311 5.86 -7.42 4.89
N ASN A 312 5.82 -6.20 5.42
CA ASN A 312 5.36 -5.87 6.76
C ASN A 312 3.95 -5.29 6.81
N LEU A 313 3.16 -5.45 5.74
CA LEU A 313 1.75 -5.06 5.67
C LEU A 313 0.87 -6.31 5.73
N SER A 314 -0.37 -6.14 6.22
CA SER A 314 -1.26 -7.28 6.50
C SER A 314 -1.66 -8.09 5.24
N GLU A 315 -2.13 -7.43 4.19
CA GLU A 315 -2.70 -8.09 3.00
C GLU A 315 -2.08 -7.66 1.67
N ILE A 316 -1.10 -6.75 1.69
CA ILE A 316 -0.56 -6.08 0.51
C ILE A 316 0.95 -6.25 0.42
N HIS A 317 1.45 -6.59 -0.76
CA HIS A 317 2.88 -6.68 -1.05
C HIS A 317 3.39 -5.43 -1.79
N VAL A 318 2.54 -4.84 -2.64
CA VAL A 318 2.93 -3.78 -3.56
C VAL A 318 1.94 -2.62 -3.48
N ALA A 319 2.41 -1.43 -3.13
CA ALA A 319 1.60 -0.21 -3.20
C ALA A 319 1.97 0.61 -4.43
N PHE A 320 0.97 0.86 -5.28
CA PHE A 320 1.03 1.75 -6.43
C PHE A 320 0.55 3.14 -6.03
N HIS A 321 1.45 4.11 -6.06
CA HIS A 321 1.15 5.51 -5.72
C HIS A 321 0.87 6.27 -7.01
N LEU A 322 -0.42 6.33 -7.39
CA LEU A 322 -0.89 6.96 -8.62
C LEU A 322 -1.07 8.47 -8.42
N CYS A 323 -0.31 9.26 -9.16
CA CYS A 323 -0.47 10.72 -9.15
C CYS A 323 -1.79 11.10 -9.79
N VAL A 324 -2.62 11.80 -9.03
CA VAL A 324 -3.84 12.43 -9.52
C VAL A 324 -3.80 13.93 -9.26
N ASP A 325 -4.57 14.68 -10.04
CA ASP A 325 -4.84 16.10 -9.79
C ASP A 325 -6.31 16.27 -9.38
N ASP A 326 -6.70 17.50 -9.03
CA ASP A 326 -8.08 17.78 -8.63
C ASP A 326 -9.10 17.63 -9.76
N ASN A 327 -8.67 17.42 -11.02
CA ASN A 327 -9.60 17.19 -12.13
C ASN A 327 -10.40 15.90 -11.93
N VAL A 328 -9.86 14.91 -11.18
CA VAL A 328 -10.60 13.68 -10.85
C VAL A 328 -11.85 13.96 -10.02
N ARG A 329 -11.93 15.11 -9.33
CA ARG A 329 -13.13 15.56 -8.60
C ARG A 329 -14.18 16.23 -9.50
N SER A 330 -13.80 16.68 -10.70
CA SER A 330 -14.71 17.32 -11.66
C SER A 330 -15.74 16.35 -12.24
N GLY A 331 -16.97 16.78 -12.55
CA GLY A 331 -18.05 15.89 -13.05
C GLY A 331 -17.83 15.23 -14.43
N ASN A 332 -16.70 15.52 -15.11
CA ASN A 332 -16.46 15.22 -16.53
C ASN A 332 -15.26 14.30 -16.79
N VAL A 333 -14.90 13.43 -15.85
CA VAL A 333 -13.87 12.41 -16.06
C VAL A 333 -14.22 11.54 -17.28
N THR A 334 -13.24 11.27 -18.14
CA THR A 334 -13.40 10.46 -19.36
C THR A 334 -12.42 9.28 -19.38
N ALA A 335 -12.57 8.36 -20.32
CA ALA A 335 -11.64 7.24 -20.48
C ALA A 335 -10.20 7.65 -20.84
N ARG A 336 -9.98 8.91 -21.23
CA ARG A 336 -8.65 9.48 -21.51
C ARG A 336 -8.05 10.25 -20.34
N ASP A 337 -8.77 10.30 -19.21
CA ASP A 337 -8.27 10.95 -18.00
C ASP A 337 -6.94 10.32 -17.56
N PRO A 338 -5.96 11.12 -17.13
CA PRO A 338 -4.66 10.59 -16.70
C PRO A 338 -4.76 9.53 -15.62
N ALA A 339 -5.70 9.64 -14.67
CA ALA A 339 -5.89 8.63 -13.62
C ALA A 339 -6.34 7.28 -14.21
N ILE A 340 -7.28 7.30 -15.16
CA ILE A 340 -7.75 6.08 -15.86
C ILE A 340 -6.62 5.44 -16.67
N MET A 341 -5.83 6.24 -17.37
CA MET A 341 -4.67 5.76 -18.12
C MET A 341 -3.57 5.23 -17.20
N GLY A 342 -3.40 5.83 -16.02
CA GLY A 342 -2.54 5.34 -14.95
C GLY A 342 -2.97 3.96 -14.47
N LEU A 343 -4.27 3.75 -14.19
CA LEU A 343 -4.82 2.44 -13.84
C LEU A 343 -4.58 1.38 -14.92
N ARG A 344 -4.71 1.74 -16.20
CA ARG A 344 -4.35 0.83 -17.31
C ARG A 344 -2.90 0.37 -17.22
N ASN A 345 -1.98 1.31 -16.98
CA ASN A 345 -0.55 1.02 -16.87
C ASN A 345 -0.21 0.23 -15.59
N ILE A 346 -0.93 0.47 -14.48
CA ILE A 346 -0.80 -0.33 -13.25
C ILE A 346 -1.22 -1.77 -13.52
N LEU A 347 -2.39 -2.00 -14.14
CA LEU A 347 -2.84 -3.35 -14.49
C LEU A 347 -1.87 -4.07 -15.42
N LYS A 348 -1.26 -3.33 -16.36
CA LYS A 348 -0.19 -3.86 -17.19
C LYS A 348 1.01 -4.33 -16.35
N VAL A 349 1.45 -3.54 -15.38
CA VAL A 349 2.53 -3.93 -14.45
C VAL A 349 2.13 -5.16 -13.65
N CYS A 350 0.87 -5.23 -13.18
CA CYS A 350 0.38 -6.41 -12.47
C CYS A 350 0.48 -7.68 -13.30
N CYS A 351 0.15 -7.60 -14.60
CA CYS A 351 0.23 -8.74 -15.50
C CYS A 351 1.65 -9.23 -15.77
N THR A 352 2.66 -8.36 -15.72
CA THR A 352 4.05 -8.74 -16.02
C THR A 352 4.89 -9.05 -14.78
N HIS A 353 4.32 -8.94 -13.57
CA HIS A 353 5.03 -9.16 -12.30
C HIS A 353 4.19 -9.99 -11.32
N ASP A 354 3.34 -10.88 -11.83
CA ASP A 354 2.60 -11.87 -11.03
C ASP A 354 1.77 -11.30 -9.87
N ILE A 355 1.25 -10.08 -10.05
CA ILE A 355 0.28 -9.49 -9.13
C ILE A 355 -1.10 -9.98 -9.56
N THR A 356 -1.61 -10.96 -8.82
CA THR A 356 -2.87 -11.66 -9.11
C THR A 356 -4.06 -10.96 -8.47
N THR A 357 -3.85 -10.18 -7.41
CA THR A 357 -4.90 -9.40 -6.73
C THR A 357 -4.56 -7.92 -6.72
N ILE A 358 -5.48 -7.05 -7.11
CA ILE A 358 -5.29 -5.59 -7.12
C ILE A 358 -6.50 -4.85 -6.55
N SER A 359 -6.26 -3.97 -5.59
CA SER A 359 -7.28 -3.14 -4.93
C SER A 359 -7.26 -1.72 -5.48
N ILE A 360 -8.39 -1.25 -5.99
CA ILE A 360 -8.55 0.00 -6.76
C ILE A 360 -9.65 0.88 -6.13
N PRO A 361 -9.40 2.20 -5.94
CA PRO A 361 -10.45 3.17 -5.58
C PRO A 361 -11.46 3.28 -6.73
N LEU A 362 -12.66 2.73 -6.56
CA LEU A 362 -13.68 2.73 -7.61
C LEU A 362 -14.08 4.14 -8.05
N LEU A 363 -14.15 5.07 -7.10
CA LEU A 363 -14.60 6.45 -7.34
C LEU A 363 -13.44 7.40 -7.66
N LEU A 364 -12.21 6.90 -7.79
CA LEU A 364 -10.99 7.70 -7.94
C LEU A 364 -10.81 8.73 -6.82
N VAL A 365 -11.28 8.41 -5.61
CA VAL A 365 -11.12 9.17 -4.37
C VAL A 365 -11.07 8.21 -3.18
N HIS A 366 -10.47 8.66 -2.08
CA HIS A 366 -10.41 7.89 -0.82
C HIS A 366 -11.57 8.24 0.13
N ASP A 367 -12.02 9.49 0.10
CA ASP A 367 -13.08 10.01 0.96
C ASP A 367 -14.18 10.69 0.15
N MET A 368 -15.42 10.57 0.64
CA MET A 368 -16.56 11.29 0.11
C MET A 368 -16.52 12.76 0.54
N SER A 369 -16.84 13.67 -0.38
CA SER A 369 -17.11 15.09 -0.08
C SER A 369 -18.56 15.44 -0.43
N GLU A 370 -19.05 16.56 0.10
CA GLU A 370 -20.46 16.99 -0.08
C GLU A 370 -20.86 17.19 -1.55
N GLU A 371 -19.90 17.53 -2.40
CA GLU A 371 -20.09 17.73 -3.86
C GLU A 371 -20.35 16.42 -4.62
N MET A 372 -20.07 15.26 -4.02
CA MET A 372 -20.16 13.95 -4.66
C MET A 372 -21.58 13.38 -4.56
N THR A 373 -22.44 13.83 -5.46
CA THR A 373 -23.84 13.37 -5.56
C THR A 373 -23.98 11.93 -6.04
N ILE A 374 -25.17 11.33 -5.89
CA ILE A 374 -25.44 9.96 -6.37
C ILE A 374 -25.11 9.79 -7.87
N PRO A 375 -25.57 10.66 -8.79
CA PRO A 375 -25.22 10.56 -10.20
C PRO A 375 -23.71 10.67 -10.48
N TRP A 376 -22.99 11.44 -9.66
CA TRP A 376 -21.53 11.60 -9.77
C TRP A 376 -20.82 10.28 -9.51
N CYS A 377 -21.26 9.52 -8.49
CA CYS A 377 -20.68 8.22 -8.15
C CYS A 377 -21.00 7.16 -9.21
N LEU A 378 -22.26 7.07 -9.63
CA LEU A 378 -22.71 6.08 -10.62
C LEU A 378 -21.98 6.26 -11.96
N LYS A 379 -21.89 7.50 -12.47
CA LYS A 379 -21.19 7.81 -13.73
C LYS A 379 -19.71 7.44 -13.68
N ARG A 380 -19.04 7.67 -12.54
CA ARG A 380 -17.62 7.31 -12.35
C ARG A 380 -17.42 5.81 -12.23
N ALA A 381 -18.21 5.15 -11.39
CA ALA A 381 -18.13 3.71 -11.24
C ALA A 381 -18.36 3.01 -12.57
N GLU A 382 -19.36 3.46 -13.35
CA GLU A 382 -19.60 2.95 -14.71
C GLU A 382 -18.36 3.09 -15.61
N LEU A 383 -17.75 4.28 -15.61
CA LEU A 383 -16.57 4.58 -16.39
C LEU A 383 -15.41 3.67 -15.98
N VAL A 384 -15.09 3.60 -14.69
CA VAL A 384 -13.99 2.80 -14.15
C VAL A 384 -14.23 1.31 -14.42
N PHE A 385 -15.43 0.78 -14.17
CA PHE A 385 -15.79 -0.60 -14.49
C PHE A 385 -15.59 -0.91 -15.98
N LYS A 386 -16.09 -0.06 -16.88
CA LYS A 386 -15.95 -0.25 -18.33
C LYS A 386 -14.49 -0.19 -18.79
N CYS A 387 -13.72 0.76 -18.26
CA CYS A 387 -12.30 0.91 -18.58
C CYS A 387 -11.50 -0.30 -18.07
N ILE A 388 -11.66 -0.69 -16.82
CA ILE A 388 -10.98 -1.84 -16.21
C ILE A 388 -11.35 -3.13 -16.95
N LYS A 389 -12.62 -3.33 -17.30
CA LYS A 389 -13.03 -4.45 -18.17
C LYS A 389 -12.27 -4.47 -19.49
N GLY A 390 -12.19 -3.33 -20.17
CA GLY A 390 -11.46 -3.19 -21.43
C GLY A 390 -9.97 -3.49 -21.28
N PHE A 391 -9.35 -3.00 -20.20
CA PHE A 391 -7.94 -3.24 -19.90
C PHE A 391 -7.67 -4.70 -19.57
N MET A 392 -8.50 -5.34 -18.74
CA MET A 392 -8.37 -6.77 -18.46
C MET A 392 -8.49 -7.62 -19.74
N MET A 393 -9.40 -7.28 -20.65
CA MET A 393 -9.51 -7.96 -21.95
C MET A 393 -8.28 -7.74 -22.84
N GLU A 394 -7.69 -6.55 -22.81
CA GLU A 394 -6.45 -6.27 -23.52
C GLU A 394 -5.29 -7.12 -22.97
N MET A 395 -5.15 -7.17 -21.64
CA MET A 395 -4.03 -7.85 -20.98
C MET A 395 -4.16 -9.37 -20.93
N ALA A 396 -5.36 -9.94 -21.03
CA ALA A 396 -5.57 -11.40 -21.09
C ALA A 396 -4.82 -12.07 -22.26
N SER A 397 -4.40 -11.30 -23.26
CA SER A 397 -3.57 -11.79 -24.37
C SER A 397 -2.09 -11.96 -24.01
N TRP A 398 -1.63 -11.46 -22.85
CA TRP A 398 -0.20 -11.35 -22.54
C TRP A 398 0.30 -12.39 -21.54
N ASP A 399 -0.57 -12.94 -20.71
CA ASP A 399 -0.17 -13.75 -19.55
C ASP A 399 -0.70 -15.20 -19.62
N GLY A 400 -1.29 -15.61 -20.74
CA GLY A 400 -1.81 -16.96 -20.92
C GLY A 400 -3.12 -17.23 -20.15
N GLY A 401 -3.81 -16.20 -19.65
CA GLY A 401 -5.13 -16.33 -19.05
C GLY A 401 -5.12 -16.67 -17.56
N ILE A 402 -4.12 -16.19 -16.81
CA ILE A 402 -4.06 -16.34 -15.35
C ILE A 402 -5.28 -15.63 -14.73
N SER A 403 -5.98 -16.35 -13.85
CA SER A 403 -7.10 -15.78 -13.10
C SER A 403 -6.60 -14.67 -12.17
N ARG A 404 -7.35 -13.58 -12.11
CA ARG A 404 -7.01 -12.40 -11.30
C ARG A 404 -8.21 -11.94 -10.52
N THR A 405 -7.93 -11.32 -9.39
CA THR A 405 -8.92 -10.68 -8.53
C THR A 405 -8.77 -9.17 -8.60
N VAL A 406 -9.79 -8.46 -9.09
CA VAL A 406 -9.84 -7.00 -9.01
C VAL A 406 -10.81 -6.61 -7.90
N GLN A 407 -10.30 -5.94 -6.89
CA GLN A 407 -11.09 -5.44 -5.77
C GLN A 407 -11.37 -3.95 -5.99
N PHE A 408 -12.65 -3.60 -6.07
CA PHE A 408 -13.13 -2.23 -6.15
C PHE A 408 -13.51 -1.77 -4.76
N LEU A 409 -12.81 -0.75 -4.27
CA LEU A 409 -13.06 -0.16 -2.96
C LEU A 409 -13.89 1.10 -3.12
N VAL A 410 -14.92 1.22 -2.30
CA VAL A 410 -15.69 2.46 -2.12
C VAL A 410 -15.49 2.98 -0.69
N PRO A 411 -15.46 4.32 -0.49
CA PRO A 411 -15.23 4.90 0.83
C PRO A 411 -16.22 4.39 1.88
N GLN A 412 -15.76 4.24 3.12
CA GLN A 412 -16.59 3.74 4.24
C GLN A 412 -17.84 4.59 4.50
N THR A 413 -17.78 5.88 4.15
CA THR A 413 -18.84 6.87 4.37
C THR A 413 -20.00 6.77 3.38
N ILE A 414 -19.92 5.86 2.39
CA ILE A 414 -21.00 5.66 1.41
C ILE A 414 -22.21 4.95 2.03
N SER A 415 -23.42 5.34 1.59
CA SER A 415 -24.66 4.69 2.04
C SER A 415 -24.79 3.26 1.51
N GLU A 416 -25.51 2.40 2.25
CA GLU A 416 -25.76 1.02 1.82
C GLU A 416 -26.54 0.97 0.51
N GLU A 417 -27.52 1.87 0.34
CA GLU A 417 -28.30 1.98 -0.91
C GLU A 417 -27.39 2.25 -2.11
N MET A 418 -26.47 3.21 -1.99
CA MET A 418 -25.51 3.51 -3.06
C MET A 418 -24.60 2.30 -3.32
N PHE A 419 -24.11 1.63 -2.27
CA PHE A 419 -23.31 0.40 -2.44
C PHE A 419 -24.05 -0.64 -3.29
N TYR A 420 -25.32 -0.92 -3.00
CA TYR A 420 -26.12 -1.86 -3.78
C TYR A 420 -26.39 -1.39 -5.20
N GLN A 421 -26.57 -0.08 -5.43
CA GLN A 421 -26.67 0.47 -6.79
C GLN A 421 -25.38 0.21 -7.58
N LEU A 422 -24.21 0.46 -6.99
CA LEU A 422 -22.91 0.16 -7.60
C LEU A 422 -22.71 -1.33 -7.85
N SER A 423 -23.12 -2.18 -6.92
CA SER A 423 -23.02 -3.63 -7.05
C SER A 423 -23.86 -4.17 -8.21
N ASN A 424 -25.09 -3.66 -8.36
CA ASN A 424 -25.98 -4.02 -9.47
C ASN A 424 -25.44 -3.64 -10.85
N MET A 425 -24.48 -2.72 -10.95
CA MET A 425 -23.82 -2.38 -12.21
C MET A 425 -22.83 -3.46 -12.66
N LEU A 426 -22.24 -4.22 -11.73
CA LEU A 426 -21.21 -5.22 -12.05
C LEU A 426 -21.77 -6.31 -12.98
N PRO A 427 -22.90 -6.97 -12.71
CA PRO A 427 -23.49 -7.95 -13.63
C PRO A 427 -23.95 -7.37 -14.98
N GLN A 428 -24.25 -6.07 -15.04
CA GLN A 428 -24.66 -5.41 -16.28
C GLN A 428 -23.46 -5.12 -17.18
N ILE A 429 -22.33 -4.72 -16.59
CA ILE A 429 -21.11 -4.35 -17.31
C ILE A 429 -20.26 -5.58 -17.59
N PHE A 430 -20.05 -6.43 -16.59
CA PHE A 430 -19.33 -7.69 -16.69
C PHE A 430 -20.33 -8.82 -16.88
N ARG A 431 -20.12 -9.69 -17.88
CA ARG A 431 -20.94 -10.89 -18.00
C ARG A 431 -20.55 -11.83 -16.85
N VAL A 432 -21.35 -11.82 -15.79
CA VAL A 432 -21.19 -12.69 -14.61
C VAL A 432 -21.75 -14.07 -14.95
N SER A 433 -21.10 -15.13 -14.46
CA SER A 433 -21.65 -16.47 -14.57
C SER A 433 -22.83 -16.65 -13.63
N SER A 434 -24.01 -16.94 -14.18
CA SER A 434 -25.15 -17.41 -13.39
C SER A 434 -24.88 -18.83 -12.91
N THR A 435 -24.97 -19.08 -11.60
CA THR A 435 -25.03 -20.43 -11.06
C THR A 435 -26.28 -21.13 -11.61
N LEU A 436 -26.11 -22.30 -12.22
CA LEU A 436 -27.22 -23.16 -12.61
C LEU A 436 -27.89 -23.68 -11.34
N THR A 437 -29.06 -23.13 -11.00
CA THR A 437 -29.95 -23.72 -10.01
C THR A 437 -30.49 -25.03 -10.59
N LEU A 438 -29.83 -26.14 -10.27
CA LEU A 438 -30.36 -27.47 -10.53
C LEU A 438 -31.56 -27.69 -9.60
N THR A 439 -32.74 -27.26 -10.03
CA THR A 439 -33.98 -27.68 -9.38
C THR A 439 -34.17 -29.16 -9.68
N SER A 440 -33.90 -30.01 -8.70
CA SER A 440 -34.32 -31.41 -8.69
C SER A 440 -35.84 -31.44 -8.88
N LYS A 441 -36.29 -31.89 -10.06
CA LYS A 441 -37.70 -32.22 -10.25
C LYS A 441 -37.95 -33.54 -9.50
N HIS A 442 -38.76 -33.46 -8.46
CA HIS A 442 -39.34 -34.62 -7.79
C HIS A 442 -40.24 -35.41 -8.74
#